data_AF-A0A6L3N8Y7-F1
#
_entry.id   AF-A0A6L3N8Y7-F1
#
_cell.length_a   1.000
_cell.length_b   1.000
_cell.length_c   1.000
_cell.angle_alpha   90.00
_cell.angle_beta   90.00
_cell.angle_gamma   90.00
#
_symmetry.space_group_name_H-M   'P 1'
#
loop_
_entity.id
_entity.type
_entity.pdbx_description
1 polymer ?
#
loop_
_entity_poly.entity_id
_entity_poly.type
_entity_poly.pdbx_seq_one_letter_code
_entity_poly.pdbx_strand_id
1 'polypeptide(L)'
;TAAALAGEHAPGPGFYAGIAAIGVGQGLVLPSVVRIVLAEVDAARAGVASGMVSTMLQIGAAGGAATLGGLFFARLGAQPQALDYVQGFRTAMWALTAVLLACVALSAALGPLHRRVRAGA
;
A
#
# COMPACT_ATOMS: atom_id res chain seq x y z
N THR A 1 11.56 7.38 31.67
CA THR A 1 10.31 6.69 32.00
C THR A 1 9.37 6.47 30.81
N ALA A 2 9.58 7.08 29.63
CA ALA A 2 8.88 6.68 28.39
C ALA A 2 9.41 5.38 27.77
N ALA A 3 10.74 5.16 27.78
CA ALA A 3 11.36 3.93 27.28
C ALA A 3 11.03 2.67 28.12
N ALA A 4 10.75 2.85 29.42
CA ALA A 4 10.37 1.75 30.33
C ALA A 4 8.91 1.30 30.08
N LEU A 5 7.99 2.22 29.81
CA LEU A 5 6.62 1.90 29.40
C LEU A 5 6.55 1.28 27.99
N ALA A 6 7.48 1.65 27.11
CA ALA A 6 7.62 1.06 25.78
C ALA A 6 8.10 -0.40 25.81
N GLY A 7 8.83 -0.82 26.85
CA GLY A 7 9.34 -2.18 26.99
C GLY A 7 8.24 -3.23 27.23
N GLU A 8 7.17 -2.87 27.94
CA GLU A 8 6.09 -3.81 28.29
C GLU A 8 5.04 -3.98 27.17
N HIS A 9 4.94 -3.01 26.25
CA HIS A 9 4.06 -3.05 25.08
C HIS A 9 4.83 -3.01 23.76
N ALA A 10 6.12 -3.37 23.79
CA ALA A 10 6.98 -3.36 22.62
C ALA A 10 6.37 -4.29 21.56
N PRO A 11 6.12 -3.80 20.33
CA PRO A 11 5.66 -4.65 19.24
C PRO A 11 6.65 -5.79 19.06
N GLY A 12 6.15 -7.02 18.90
CA GLY A 12 7.02 -8.18 18.69
C GLY A 12 7.93 -8.00 17.45
N PRO A 13 9.01 -8.79 17.33
CA PRO A 13 9.94 -8.71 16.20
C PRO A 13 9.26 -8.83 14.82
N GLY A 14 8.11 -9.51 14.75
CA GLY A 14 7.29 -9.59 13.52
C GLY A 14 6.73 -8.24 13.04
N PHE A 15 6.41 -7.32 13.95
CA PHE A 15 5.97 -5.97 13.57
C PHE A 15 7.11 -5.19 12.91
N TYR A 16 8.30 -5.21 13.52
CA TYR A 16 9.50 -4.57 12.96
C TYR A 16 9.89 -5.18 11.61
N ALA A 17 9.84 -6.52 11.49
CA ALA A 17 10.05 -7.20 10.23
C ALA A 17 9.03 -6.79 9.16
N GLY A 18 7.76 -6.62 9.54
CA GLY A 18 6.71 -6.11 8.65
C GLY A 18 7.00 -4.70 8.16
N ILE A 19 7.37 -3.77 9.04
CA ILE A 19 7.74 -2.40 8.64
C ILE A 19 8.98 -2.41 7.75
N ALA A 20 9.99 -3.22 8.06
CA ALA A 20 11.17 -3.37 7.22
C ALA A 20 10.81 -3.88 5.82
N ALA A 21 9.94 -4.89 5.71
CA ALA A 21 9.49 -5.42 4.43
C ALA A 21 8.70 -4.37 3.61
N ILE A 22 7.84 -3.58 4.26
CA ILE A 22 7.13 -2.48 3.61
C ILE A 22 8.12 -1.43 3.09
N GLY A 23 9.12 -1.05 3.90
CA GLY A 23 10.16 -0.10 3.51
C GLY A 23 10.98 -0.59 2.31
N VAL A 24 11.38 -1.87 2.31
CA VAL A 24 12.07 -2.50 1.17
C VAL A 24 11.18 -2.49 -0.08
N GLY A 25 9.91 -2.86 0.05
CA GLY A 25 8.96 -2.82 -1.07
C GLY A 25 8.82 -1.42 -1.67
N GLN A 26 8.61 -0.41 -0.83
CA GLN A 26 8.52 1.00 -1.26
C GLN A 26 9.82 1.48 -1.94
N GLY A 27 10.98 1.12 -1.39
CA GLY A 27 12.29 1.46 -1.94
C GLY A 27 12.57 0.84 -3.31
N LEU A 28 11.96 -0.30 -3.64
CA LEU A 28 12.08 -0.95 -4.96
C LEU A 28 11.10 -0.39 -5.99
N VAL A 29 9.89 -0.02 -5.56
CA VAL A 29 8.83 0.49 -6.46
C VAL A 29 9.18 1.86 -7.01
N LEU A 30 9.62 2.79 -6.16
CA LEU A 30 9.92 4.17 -6.55
C LEU A 30 10.94 4.29 -7.71
N PRO A 31 12.13 3.65 -7.64
CA PRO A 31 13.10 3.70 -8.74
C PRO A 31 12.67 2.93 -9.99
N SER A 32 11.80 1.92 -9.86
CA SER A 32 11.24 1.22 -11.03
C SER A 32 10.26 2.11 -11.80
N VAL A 33 9.32 2.76 -11.09
CA VAL A 33 8.34 3.65 -11.71
C VAL A 33 9.04 4.85 -12.35
N VAL A 34 10.00 5.48 -11.66
CA VAL A 34 10.78 6.59 -12.22
C VAL A 34 11.55 6.16 -13.47
N ARG A 35 12.18 4.98 -13.48
CA ARG A 35 12.87 4.47 -14.69
C ARG A 35 11.92 4.21 -15.85
N ILE A 36 10.76 3.61 -15.61
CA ILE A 36 9.76 3.34 -16.65
C ILE A 36 9.28 4.66 -17.28
N VAL A 37 8.96 5.64 -16.44
CA VAL A 37 8.43 6.93 -16.90
C VAL A 37 9.49 7.75 -17.63
N LEU A 38 10.74 7.77 -17.15
CA LEU A 38 11.83 8.45 -17.85
C LEU A 38 12.27 7.73 -19.12
N ALA A 39 12.02 6.43 -19.26
CA ALA A 39 12.35 5.69 -20.49
C ALA A 39 11.42 6.01 -21.67
N GLU A 40 10.20 6.47 -21.41
CA GLU A 40 9.22 6.82 -22.46
C GLU A 40 9.05 8.33 -22.68
N VAL A 41 9.70 9.18 -21.88
CA VAL A 41 9.49 10.63 -21.90
C VAL A 41 10.76 11.38 -22.27
N ASP A 42 10.63 12.27 -23.26
CA ASP A 42 11.68 13.19 -23.70
C ASP A 42 12.21 14.03 -22.52
N ALA A 43 13.53 14.24 -22.44
CA ALA A 43 14.19 14.76 -21.23
C ALA A 43 13.65 16.12 -20.75
N ALA A 44 13.12 16.93 -21.67
CA ALA A 44 12.48 18.21 -21.38
C ALA A 44 11.16 18.10 -20.57
N ARG A 45 10.54 16.91 -20.50
CA ARG A 45 9.25 16.64 -19.82
C ARG A 45 9.39 15.72 -18.60
N ALA A 46 10.61 15.38 -18.21
CA ALA A 46 10.87 14.51 -17.04
C ALA A 46 10.25 15.05 -15.74
N GLY A 47 10.30 16.36 -15.52
CA GLY A 47 9.74 17.00 -14.33
C GLY A 47 8.22 16.88 -14.22
N VAL A 48 7.49 17.08 -15.33
CA VAL A 48 6.03 16.92 -15.37
C VAL A 48 5.62 15.46 -15.17
N ALA A 49 6.37 14.53 -15.74
CA ALA A 49 6.10 13.10 -15.60
C ALA A 49 6.33 12.60 -14.16
N SER A 50 7.43 13.01 -13.51
CA SER A 50 7.67 12.69 -12.09
C SER A 50 6.63 13.31 -11.17
N GLY A 51 6.18 14.55 -11.45
CA GLY A 51 5.11 15.21 -10.70
C GLY A 51 3.80 14.44 -10.79
N MET A 52 3.44 13.97 -11.99
CA MET A 52 2.22 13.20 -12.24
C MET A 52 2.23 11.82 -11.54
N VAL A 53 3.38 11.14 -11.49
CA VAL A 53 3.52 9.91 -10.71
C VAL A 53 3.31 10.17 -9.22
N SER A 54 3.94 11.21 -8.69
CA SER A 54 3.82 11.54 -7.26
C SER A 54 2.39 11.89 -6.88
N THR A 55 1.66 12.62 -7.74
CA THR A 55 0.24 12.93 -7.48
C THR A 55 -0.62 11.69 -7.57
N MET A 56 -0.40 10.79 -8.53
CA MET A 56 -1.11 9.50 -8.59
C MET A 56 -0.88 8.66 -7.33
N LEU A 57 0.36 8.58 -6.82
CA LEU A 57 0.67 7.88 -5.57
C LEU A 57 -0.05 8.52 -4.38
N GLN A 58 -0.06 9.85 -4.30
CA GLN A 58 -0.72 10.57 -3.21
C GLN A 58 -2.24 10.42 -3.26
N ILE A 59 -2.85 10.48 -4.45
CA ILE A 59 -4.28 10.20 -4.66
C ILE A 59 -4.60 8.76 -4.25
N GLY A 60 -3.75 7.79 -4.62
CA GLY A 60 -3.91 6.40 -4.22
C GLY A 60 -3.84 6.22 -2.69
N ALA A 61 -2.87 6.85 -2.03
CA ALA A 61 -2.73 6.81 -0.58
C ALA A 61 -3.94 7.45 0.12
N ALA A 62 -4.39 8.61 -0.34
CA ALA A 62 -5.57 9.28 0.19
C ALA A 62 -6.84 8.44 0.00
N GLY A 63 -7.04 7.88 -1.20
CA GLY A 63 -8.18 7.03 -1.52
C GLY A 63 -8.21 5.74 -0.71
N GLY A 64 -7.06 5.09 -0.53
CA GLY A 64 -6.92 3.90 0.31
C GLY A 64 -7.21 4.19 1.78
N ALA A 65 -6.65 5.27 2.32
CA ALA A 65 -6.91 5.70 3.70
C ALA A 65 -8.39 6.04 3.91
N ALA A 66 -9.03 6.76 2.99
CA ALA A 66 -10.44 7.10 3.06
C ALA A 66 -11.34 5.85 2.98
N THR A 67 -11.00 4.89 2.13
CA THR A 67 -11.79 3.66 1.95
C THR A 67 -11.70 2.75 3.18
N LEU A 68 -10.48 2.48 3.67
CA LEU A 68 -10.29 1.61 4.84
C LEU A 68 -10.74 2.28 6.13
N GLY A 69 -10.48 3.58 6.30
CA GLY A 69 -11.00 4.37 7.42
C GLY A 69 -12.52 4.46 7.39
N GLY A 70 -13.11 4.70 6.21
CA GLY A 70 -14.55 4.70 6.01
C GLY A 70 -15.18 3.35 6.35
N LEU A 71 -14.58 2.24 5.94
CA LEU A 71 -15.05 0.89 6.29
C LEU A 71 -14.99 0.65 7.81
N PHE A 72 -13.93 1.11 8.47
CA PHE A 72 -13.79 1.02 9.93
C PHE A 72 -14.90 1.80 10.63
N PHE A 73 -15.09 3.08 10.29
CA PHE A 73 -16.12 3.92 10.90
C PHE A 73 -17.54 3.45 10.56
N ALA A 74 -17.76 2.91 9.35
CA ALA A 74 -19.03 2.31 8.96
C ALA A 74 -19.41 1.10 9.83
N ARG A 75 -18.41 0.33 10.32
CA ARG A 75 -18.64 -0.77 11.26
C ARG A 75 -18.80 -0.32 12.71
N LEU A 76 -18.29 0.85 13.06
CA LEU A 76 -18.30 1.38 14.42
C LEU A 76 -19.68 1.97 14.79
N GLY A 77 -20.41 2.53 13.82
CA GLY A 77 -21.77 3.03 14.03
C GLY A 77 -21.87 4.27 14.93
N ALA A 78 -23.09 4.64 15.35
CA ALA A 78 -23.35 5.87 16.10
C ALA A 78 -23.11 5.77 17.62
N GLN A 79 -23.12 4.55 18.19
CA GLN A 79 -22.89 4.31 19.62
C GLN A 79 -21.95 3.11 19.84
N PRO A 80 -20.63 3.31 19.65
CA PRO A 80 -19.69 2.19 19.69
C PRO A 80 -19.39 1.71 21.10
N GLN A 81 -19.39 0.38 21.27
CA GLN A 81 -18.89 -0.30 22.45
C GLN A 81 -17.44 -0.78 22.23
N ALA A 82 -16.73 -1.11 23.31
CA ALA A 82 -15.32 -1.55 23.23
C ALA A 82 -15.11 -2.75 22.28
N LEU A 83 -16.09 -3.64 22.16
CA LEU A 83 -16.04 -4.79 21.24
C LEU A 83 -16.15 -4.38 19.77
N ASP A 84 -16.86 -3.29 19.44
CA ASP A 84 -17.05 -2.83 18.07
C ASP A 84 -15.76 -2.28 17.47
N TYR A 85 -14.87 -1.71 18.28
CA TYR A 85 -13.52 -1.31 17.85
C TYR A 85 -12.69 -2.51 17.40
N VAL A 86 -12.72 -3.60 18.16
CA VAL A 86 -11.99 -4.84 17.81
C VAL A 86 -12.55 -5.45 16.53
N GLN A 87 -13.88 -5.49 16.41
CA GLN A 87 -14.56 -6.03 15.22
C GLN A 87 -14.34 -5.16 13.97
N GLY A 88 -14.42 -3.85 14.12
CA GLY A 88 -14.14 -2.88 13.06
C GLY A 88 -12.70 -2.99 12.57
N PHE A 89 -11.74 -3.05 13.49
CA PHE A 89 -10.33 -3.21 13.16
C PHE A 89 -10.06 -4.54 12.45
N ARG A 90 -10.62 -5.65 12.96
CA ARG A 90 -10.51 -6.97 12.33
C ARG A 90 -11.08 -6.98 10.92
N THR A 91 -12.22 -6.33 10.71
CA THR A 91 -12.85 -6.21 9.38
C THR A 91 -11.97 -5.41 8.42
N ALA A 92 -11.42 -4.28 8.87
CA ALA A 92 -10.51 -3.47 8.07
C ALA A 92 -9.23 -4.22 7.68
N MET A 93 -8.67 -5.01 8.59
CA MET A 93 -7.48 -5.84 8.32
C MET A 93 -7.76 -6.95 7.29
N TRP A 94 -8.91 -7.62 7.38
CA TRP A 94 -9.31 -8.61 6.37
C TRP A 94 -9.55 -7.96 5.01
N ALA A 95 -10.20 -6.79 4.97
CA ALA A 95 -10.41 -6.04 3.74
C ALA A 95 -9.07 -5.62 3.11
N LEU A 96 -8.14 -5.09 3.91
CA LEU A 96 -6.78 -4.76 3.44
C LEU A 96 -6.07 -6.00 2.89
N THR A 97 -6.15 -7.13 3.58
CA THR A 97 -5.52 -8.39 3.14
C THR A 97 -6.10 -8.86 1.81
N ALA A 98 -7.43 -8.83 1.65
CA ALA A 98 -8.09 -9.21 0.40
C ALA A 98 -7.70 -8.30 -0.77
N VAL A 99 -7.62 -6.99 -0.54
CA VAL A 99 -7.15 -6.01 -1.55
C VAL A 99 -5.70 -6.30 -1.95
N LEU A 100 -4.81 -6.55 -0.99
CA LEU A 100 -3.41 -6.88 -1.27
C LEU A 100 -3.28 -8.19 -2.07
N LEU A 101 -4.03 -9.22 -1.70
CA LEU A 101 -4.06 -10.49 -2.44
C LEU A 101 -4.56 -10.30 -3.87
N ALA A 102 -5.60 -9.49 -4.08
CA ALA A 102 -6.09 -9.15 -5.41
C ALA A 102 -5.04 -8.41 -6.24
N CYS A 103 -4.33 -7.44 -5.65
CA CYS A 103 -3.22 -6.73 -6.30
C CYS A 103 -2.07 -7.67 -6.68
N VAL A 104 -1.69 -8.59 -5.79
CA VAL A 104 -0.66 -9.60 -6.06
C VAL A 104 -1.10 -10.54 -7.18
N ALA A 105 -2.35 -11.02 -7.15
CA ALA A 105 -2.90 -11.87 -8.20
C ALA A 105 -2.93 -11.17 -9.56
N LEU A 106 -3.37 -9.91 -9.59
CA LEU A 106 -3.40 -9.12 -10.82
C LEU A 106 -1.99 -8.86 -11.37
N SER A 107 -1.03 -8.51 -10.49
CA SER A 107 0.37 -8.33 -10.87
C SER A 107 0.98 -9.61 -11.44
N ALA A 108 0.71 -10.75 -10.79
CA ALA A 108 1.16 -12.06 -11.25
C ALA A 108 0.49 -12.50 -12.55
N ALA A 109 -0.75 -12.10 -12.82
CA ALA A 109 -1.48 -12.39 -14.07
C ALA A 109 -1.03 -11.51 -15.25
N LEU A 110 -0.65 -10.25 -14.99
CA LEU A 110 -0.15 -9.33 -16.02
C LEU A 110 1.28 -9.67 -16.48
N GLY A 111 2.13 -10.19 -15.58
CA GLY A 111 3.49 -10.63 -15.91
C GLY A 111 3.61 -11.67 -17.06
N PRO A 112 2.80 -12.75 -17.10
CA PRO A 112 2.79 -13.69 -18.22
C PRO A 112 2.13 -13.11 -19.48
N LEU A 113 1.17 -12.19 -19.37
CA LEU A 113 0.58 -11.52 -20.54
C LEU A 113 1.61 -10.65 -21.27
N HIS A 114 2.41 -9.86 -20.55
CA HIS A 114 3.51 -9.10 -21.16
C HIS A 114 4.57 -9.99 -21.82
N ARG A 115 4.87 -11.16 -21.23
CA ARG A 115 5.83 -12.11 -21.83
C ARG A 115 5.29 -12.74 -23.13
N ARG A 116 3.99 -13.01 -23.20
CA ARG A 116 3.35 -13.56 -24.43
C ARG A 116 3.32 -12.55 -25.57
N VAL A 117 3.02 -11.28 -25.27
CA VAL A 117 2.98 -10.21 -26.28
C VAL A 117 4.37 -9.95 -26.87
N ARG A 118 5.44 -10.00 -26.05
CA ARG A 118 6.82 -9.84 -26.53
C ARG A 118 7.40 -11.06 -27.25
N ALA A 119 6.86 -12.26 -27.05
CA ALA A 119 7.31 -13.47 -27.74
C ALA A 119 6.67 -13.65 -29.13
N GLY A 120 5.61 -12.89 -29.43
CA GLY A 120 4.93 -12.88 -30.73
C GLY A 120 5.23 -11.66 -31.61
N ALA A 121 6.11 -10.76 -31.17
CA ALA A 121 6.65 -9.62 -31.93
C ALA A 121 8.08 -9.94 -32.37
#